data_AF-A0A8J6CKQ0-F1
#
_entry.id   AF-A0A8J6CKQ0-F1
#
_cell.length_a   1.000
_cell.length_b   1.000
_cell.length_c   1.000
_cell.angle_alpha   90.00
_cell.angle_beta   90.00
_cell.angle_gamma   90.00
#
_symmetry.space_group_name_H-M   'P 1'
#
loop_
_entity.id
_entity.type
_entity.pdbx_description
1 polymer ?
#
loop_
_entity_poly.entity_id
_entity_poly.type
_entity_poly.pdbx_seq_one_letter_code
_entity_poly.pdbx_strand_id
1 'polypeptide(L)'
;MASSMLWASRAASYLRISVFHRGFSTVLKDLKYVDSHEWVKVEGNSATIGITDHAQDHLGDVVYVELPEVGAAVKQGESFGAVESVKATSDVNSPVSGKVVEVNEELSGSPAKVNSSPYEDGWIIKVEMKDAGELKNLMDSEEYSKFKALRADALAMLDVGFYAKRDNREADWLRIVAFFLMFPNYYQTIVPNLSFDKEMTLKSEKHFKQFEVNAG
;
A
#
# COMPACT_ATOMS: atom_id res chain seq x y z
N MET A 1 -35.23 -26.52 -37.69
CA MET A 1 -34.54 -25.22 -37.70
C MET A 1 -34.48 -24.70 -36.29
N ALA A 2 -33.39 -24.97 -35.57
CA ALA A 2 -33.17 -24.47 -34.22
C ALA A 2 -31.70 -24.08 -34.12
N SER A 3 -31.42 -22.78 -34.15
CA SER A 3 -30.07 -22.26 -33.92
C SER A 3 -30.21 -20.83 -33.40
N SER A 4 -30.37 -20.72 -32.08
CA SER A 4 -30.38 -19.44 -31.36
C SER A 4 -30.00 -19.64 -29.89
N MET A 5 -28.88 -20.33 -29.60
CA MET A 5 -28.31 -20.40 -28.25
C MET A 5 -26.78 -20.52 -28.29
N LEU A 6 -26.12 -19.62 -29.02
CA LEU A 6 -24.67 -19.47 -29.00
C LEU A 6 -24.29 -17.98 -28.93
N TRP A 7 -24.82 -17.27 -27.93
CA TRP A 7 -24.33 -15.92 -27.63
C TRP A 7 -24.40 -15.59 -26.14
N ALA A 8 -23.74 -16.40 -25.31
CA ALA A 8 -23.42 -16.00 -23.94
C ALA A 8 -22.30 -16.89 -23.35
N SER A 9 -21.08 -16.83 -23.88
CA SER A 9 -19.92 -17.49 -23.22
C SER A 9 -18.56 -16.88 -23.54
N ARG A 10 -18.49 -15.55 -23.72
CA ARG A 10 -17.20 -14.84 -23.85
C ARG A 10 -17.04 -13.58 -22.99
N ALA A 11 -18.02 -13.27 -22.13
CA ALA A 11 -17.93 -12.13 -21.21
C ALA A 11 -17.46 -12.50 -19.79
N ALA A 12 -17.37 -13.79 -19.46
CA ALA A 12 -16.99 -14.26 -18.12
C ALA A 12 -15.47 -14.52 -17.96
N SER A 13 -14.63 -14.00 -18.85
CA SER A 13 -13.18 -14.23 -18.84
C SER A 13 -12.34 -13.01 -18.46
N TYR A 14 -12.97 -11.86 -18.14
CA TYR A 14 -12.26 -10.63 -17.78
C TYR A 14 -12.31 -10.27 -16.28
N LEU A 15 -12.87 -11.15 -15.44
CA LEU A 15 -12.81 -11.06 -13.98
C LEU A 15 -11.77 -12.03 -13.43
N ARG A 16 -10.52 -11.91 -13.89
CA ARG A 16 -9.37 -12.26 -13.05
C ARG A 16 -8.66 -10.97 -12.66
N ILE A 17 -9.37 -10.17 -11.87
CA ILE A 17 -8.70 -9.29 -10.93
C ILE A 17 -8.13 -10.24 -9.87
N SER A 18 -6.89 -10.71 -10.05
CA SER A 18 -6.15 -11.37 -8.98
C SER A 18 -5.71 -10.31 -7.97
N VAL A 19 -6.66 -9.62 -7.35
CA VAL A 19 -6.38 -8.80 -6.17
C VAL A 19 -6.59 -9.72 -4.99
N PHE A 20 -5.64 -10.64 -4.83
CA PHE A 20 -5.25 -11.11 -3.51
C PHE A 20 -4.08 -10.23 -3.05
N HIS A 21 -4.24 -8.91 -3.11
CA HIS A 21 -3.47 -8.08 -2.19
C HIS A 21 -4.09 -8.38 -0.83
N ARG A 22 -3.30 -8.89 0.12
CA ARG A 22 -3.77 -8.97 1.50
C ARG A 22 -4.12 -7.55 1.92
N GLY A 23 -5.41 -7.21 1.94
CA GLY A 23 -5.90 -5.85 2.26
C GLY A 23 -5.58 -5.40 3.69
N PHE A 24 -4.84 -6.19 4.46
CA PHE A 24 -4.45 -5.91 5.83
C PHE A 24 -2.96 -6.22 5.99
N SER A 25 -2.10 -5.32 5.51
CA SER A 25 -0.71 -5.30 5.98
C SER A 25 -0.69 -4.78 7.41
N THR A 26 -0.05 -5.53 8.29
CA THR A 26 0.03 -5.23 9.72
C THR A 26 0.78 -3.93 9.95
N VAL A 27 0.38 -3.16 10.96
CA VAL A 27 1.12 -1.98 11.47
C VAL A 27 1.24 -2.17 12.96
N LEU A 28 2.47 -2.16 13.47
CA LEU A 28 2.73 -2.28 14.90
C LEU A 28 2.67 -0.91 15.56
N LYS A 29 2.32 -0.92 16.84
CA LYS A 29 2.45 0.27 17.69
C LYS A 29 3.90 0.41 18.13
N ASP A 30 4.25 1.58 18.66
CA ASP A 30 5.56 1.87 19.25
C ASP A 30 6.75 1.82 18.27
N LEU A 31 6.47 1.82 16.97
CA LEU A 31 7.44 2.03 15.89
C LEU A 31 7.21 3.39 15.24
N LYS A 32 8.28 3.89 14.60
CA LYS A 32 8.22 5.02 13.67
C LYS A 32 8.39 4.52 12.23
N TYR A 33 7.83 5.25 11.29
CA TYR A 33 7.70 4.83 9.90
C TYR A 33 8.12 5.92 8.91
N VAL A 34 8.55 5.49 7.73
CA VAL A 34 8.88 6.35 6.58
C VAL A 34 7.88 6.09 5.45
N ASP A 35 7.69 7.08 4.58
CA ASP A 35 6.80 6.98 3.41
C ASP A 35 7.30 5.98 2.35
N SER A 36 8.60 5.68 2.35
CA SER A 36 9.24 4.58 1.60
C SER A 36 9.03 3.18 2.22
N HIS A 37 8.26 3.08 3.30
CA HIS A 37 7.83 1.81 3.93
C HIS A 37 8.87 1.04 4.75
N GLU A 38 9.87 1.74 5.28
CA GLU A 38 10.74 1.28 6.38
C GLU A 38 10.13 1.61 7.75
N TRP A 39 10.55 0.86 8.76
CA TRP A 39 10.24 1.12 10.16
C TRP A 39 11.51 1.26 10.99
N VAL A 40 11.40 1.99 12.10
CA VAL A 40 12.46 2.11 13.11
C VAL A 40 11.90 1.89 14.52
N LYS A 41 12.56 1.02 15.28
CA LYS A 41 12.33 0.79 16.71
C LYS A 41 13.46 1.44 17.49
N VAL A 42 13.14 2.34 18.43
CA VAL A 42 14.12 3.11 19.19
C VAL A 42 14.20 2.61 20.62
N GLU A 43 15.41 2.24 21.06
CA GLU A 43 15.74 1.80 22.41
C GLU A 43 16.95 2.61 22.92
N GLY A 44 16.67 3.73 23.60
CA GLY A 44 17.70 4.68 24.02
C GLY A 44 18.32 5.38 22.81
N ASN A 45 19.64 5.18 22.59
CA ASN A 45 20.34 5.72 21.41
C ASN A 45 20.45 4.72 20.26
N SER A 46 19.94 3.49 20.42
CA SER A 46 19.96 2.45 19.41
C SER A 46 18.67 2.45 18.60
N ALA A 47 18.79 2.38 17.29
CA ALA A 47 17.68 2.31 16.34
C ALA A 47 17.77 1.01 15.53
N THR A 48 16.79 0.12 15.69
CA THR A 48 16.66 -1.09 14.85
C THR A 48 15.77 -0.76 13.66
N ILE A 49 16.21 -1.12 12.45
CA ILE A 49 15.57 -0.75 11.19
C ILE A 49 15.23 -2.00 10.37
N GLY A 50 14.08 -2.00 9.71
CA GLY A 50 13.68 -3.00 8.73
C GLY A 50 12.61 -2.48 7.77
N ILE A 51 12.10 -3.34 6.90
CA ILE A 51 10.98 -3.00 6.00
C ILE A 51 9.64 -3.49 6.58
N THR A 52 8.57 -2.77 6.27
CA THR A 52 7.23 -3.08 6.79
C THR A 52 6.59 -4.30 6.14
N ASP A 53 5.55 -4.84 6.77
CA ASP A 53 4.71 -5.90 6.20
C ASP A 53 4.06 -5.47 4.87
N HIS A 54 3.77 -4.17 4.73
CA HIS A 54 3.30 -3.61 3.46
C HIS A 54 4.37 -3.71 2.37
N ALA A 55 5.63 -3.35 2.67
CA ALA A 55 6.71 -3.40 1.71
C ALA A 55 6.97 -4.84 1.23
N GLN A 56 7.10 -5.79 2.15
CA GLN A 56 7.37 -7.19 1.79
C GLN A 56 6.24 -7.80 0.95
N ASP A 57 4.97 -7.48 1.23
CA ASP A 57 3.83 -8.00 0.46
C ASP A 57 3.86 -7.51 -1.00
N HIS A 58 4.26 -6.25 -1.21
CA HIS A 58 4.40 -5.66 -2.55
C HIS A 58 5.60 -6.22 -3.32
N LEU A 59 6.72 -6.49 -2.64
CA LEU A 59 7.89 -7.13 -3.23
C LEU A 59 7.58 -8.59 -3.60
N GLY A 60 6.81 -9.30 -2.77
CA GLY A 60 6.62 -10.74 -2.87
C GLY A 60 7.82 -11.49 -2.30
N ASP A 61 8.05 -12.71 -2.77
CA ASP A 61 9.05 -13.62 -2.19
C ASP A 61 10.48 -13.03 -2.30
N VAL A 62 11.05 -12.66 -1.16
CA VAL A 62 12.39 -12.10 -1.03
C VAL A 62 13.42 -13.21 -1.14
N VAL A 63 14.39 -13.00 -2.03
CA VAL A 63 15.44 -13.97 -2.37
C VAL A 63 16.84 -13.50 -2.00
N TYR A 64 17.02 -12.20 -1.76
CA TYR A 64 18.31 -11.63 -1.38
C TYR A 64 18.14 -10.32 -0.59
N VAL A 65 19.06 -10.04 0.32
CA VAL A 65 19.15 -8.80 1.08
C VAL A 65 20.60 -8.34 1.06
N GLU A 66 20.83 -7.14 0.51
CA GLU A 66 22.12 -6.46 0.56
C GLU A 66 22.25 -5.70 1.88
N LEU A 67 23.27 -6.08 2.66
CA LEU A 67 23.56 -5.48 3.96
C LEU A 67 24.78 -4.56 3.86
N PRO A 68 24.79 -3.42 4.58
CA PRO A 68 25.98 -2.58 4.68
C PRO A 68 27.05 -3.24 5.57
N GLU A 69 28.24 -2.67 5.60
CA GLU A 69 29.27 -3.07 6.56
C GLU A 69 28.99 -2.51 7.97
N VAL A 70 29.26 -3.31 9.00
CA VAL A 70 29.28 -2.81 10.38
C VAL A 70 30.32 -1.70 10.49
N GLY A 71 29.89 -0.55 11.04
CA GLY A 71 30.70 0.65 11.17
C GLY A 71 30.52 1.67 10.04
N ALA A 72 29.78 1.32 8.97
CA ALA A 72 29.40 2.27 7.94
C ALA A 72 28.55 3.42 8.50
N ALA A 73 28.70 4.61 7.91
CA ALA A 73 27.85 5.75 8.21
C ALA A 73 26.59 5.69 7.35
N VAL A 74 25.43 5.93 7.96
CA VAL A 74 24.14 6.07 7.27
C VAL A 74 23.59 7.48 7.49
N LYS A 75 22.82 7.98 6.52
CA LYS A 75 22.14 9.29 6.63
C LYS A 75 20.65 9.13 6.39
N GLN A 76 19.84 9.92 7.11
CA GLN A 76 18.38 9.92 6.95
C GLN A 76 18.00 10.15 5.47
N GLY A 77 17.20 9.24 4.93
CA GLY A 77 16.72 9.26 3.55
C GLY A 77 17.71 8.77 2.48
N GLU A 78 18.94 8.40 2.86
CA GLU A 78 19.91 7.79 1.93
C GLU A 78 19.83 6.26 2.01
N SER A 79 20.03 5.58 0.87
CA SER A 79 20.09 4.12 0.80
C SER A 79 21.32 3.58 1.52
N PHE A 80 21.13 2.49 2.27
CA PHE A 80 22.21 1.73 2.91
C PHE A 80 22.33 0.29 2.40
N GLY A 81 21.39 -0.15 1.57
CA GLY A 81 21.29 -1.53 1.09
C GLY A 81 20.05 -1.71 0.21
N ALA A 82 19.73 -2.96 -0.12
CA ALA A 82 18.64 -3.30 -1.01
C ALA A 82 17.99 -4.64 -0.64
N VAL A 83 16.72 -4.81 -0.99
CA VAL A 83 15.98 -6.07 -0.87
C VAL A 83 15.55 -6.51 -2.26
N GLU A 84 15.90 -7.74 -2.63
CA GLU A 84 15.55 -8.32 -3.92
C GLU A 84 14.54 -9.46 -3.76
N SER A 85 13.58 -9.47 -4.67
CA SER A 85 12.56 -10.50 -4.79
C SER A 85 12.58 -11.09 -6.19
N VAL A 86 11.78 -12.13 -6.41
CA VAL A 86 11.55 -12.67 -7.76
C VAL A 86 10.84 -11.70 -8.71
N LYS A 87 10.33 -10.57 -8.21
CA LYS A 87 9.56 -9.59 -8.98
C LYS A 87 10.28 -8.27 -9.19
N ALA A 88 11.03 -7.82 -8.19
CA ALA A 88 11.62 -6.49 -8.13
C ALA A 88 12.81 -6.43 -7.17
N THR A 89 13.66 -5.42 -7.39
CA THR A 89 14.69 -4.96 -6.46
C THR A 89 14.29 -3.59 -5.94
N SER A 90 14.38 -3.38 -4.64
CA SER A 90 14.12 -2.09 -3.99
C SER A 90 15.27 -1.73 -3.08
N ASP A 91 15.77 -0.50 -3.23
CA ASP A 91 16.69 0.10 -2.25
C ASP A 91 15.97 0.27 -0.91
N VAL A 92 16.74 0.22 0.19
CA VAL A 92 16.27 0.45 1.55
C VAL A 92 16.95 1.68 2.11
N ASN A 93 16.15 2.67 2.48
CA ASN A 93 16.64 3.95 2.96
C ASN A 93 16.71 3.99 4.49
N SER A 94 17.73 4.65 5.03
CA SER A 94 17.86 4.79 6.48
C SER A 94 16.84 5.82 7.02
N PRO A 95 15.99 5.48 8.00
CA PRO A 95 15.10 6.44 8.64
C PRO A 95 15.83 7.47 9.51
N VAL A 96 17.07 7.19 9.90
CA VAL A 96 17.88 8.01 10.81
C VAL A 96 19.34 8.08 10.35
N SER A 97 20.04 9.15 10.69
CA SER A 97 21.47 9.32 10.50
C SER A 97 22.24 8.73 11.68
N GLY A 98 23.35 8.05 11.39
CA GLY A 98 24.14 7.40 12.44
C GLY A 98 25.23 6.49 11.92
N LYS A 99 25.64 5.56 12.77
CA LYS A 99 26.63 4.53 12.46
C LYS A 99 26.00 3.15 12.62
N VAL A 100 26.17 2.29 11.63
CA VAL A 100 25.75 0.88 11.72
C VAL A 100 26.57 0.20 12.82
N VAL A 101 25.90 -0.35 13.82
CA VAL A 101 26.55 -1.08 14.93
C VAL A 101 26.33 -2.59 14.83
N GLU A 102 25.29 -3.02 14.12
CA GLU A 102 24.94 -4.42 13.93
C GLU A 102 24.20 -4.60 12.61
N VAL A 103 24.39 -5.74 11.95
CA VAL A 103 23.62 -6.15 10.77
C VAL A 103 23.07 -7.56 11.01
N ASN A 104 21.92 -7.87 10.43
CA ASN A 104 21.32 -9.19 10.56
C ASN A 104 21.94 -10.18 9.56
N GLU A 105 23.09 -10.76 9.93
CA GLU A 105 23.82 -11.73 9.09
C GLU A 105 22.98 -12.96 8.72
N GLU A 106 21.92 -13.28 9.48
CA GLU A 106 21.04 -14.41 9.18
C GLU A 106 20.28 -14.21 7.85
N LEU A 107 20.07 -12.96 7.42
CA LEU A 107 19.36 -12.66 6.17
C LEU A 107 20.14 -13.13 4.92
N SER A 108 21.47 -13.27 5.00
CA SER A 108 22.27 -13.81 3.89
C SER A 108 21.97 -15.28 3.62
N GLY A 109 21.58 -16.05 4.65
CA GLY A 109 21.20 -17.46 4.53
C GLY A 109 19.69 -17.71 4.59
N SER A 110 18.90 -16.73 5.05
CA SER A 110 17.46 -16.86 5.26
C SER A 110 16.71 -15.55 4.92
N PRO A 111 16.77 -15.08 3.66
CA PRO A 111 16.16 -13.82 3.23
C PRO A 111 14.62 -13.81 3.39
N ALA A 112 13.98 -14.98 3.34
CA ALA A 112 12.53 -15.14 3.53
C ALA A 112 12.01 -14.68 4.91
N LYS A 113 12.90 -14.46 5.90
CA LYS A 113 12.54 -13.85 7.18
C LYS A 113 11.96 -12.45 7.03
N VAL A 114 12.37 -11.71 6.00
CA VAL A 114 11.78 -10.42 5.64
C VAL A 114 10.29 -10.55 5.30
N ASN A 115 9.88 -11.66 4.68
CA ASN A 115 8.46 -11.92 4.40
C ASN A 115 7.70 -12.45 5.62
N SER A 116 8.29 -13.39 6.37
CA SER A 116 7.57 -14.11 7.44
C SER A 116 7.54 -13.35 8.77
N SER A 117 8.54 -12.51 9.03
CA SER A 117 8.77 -11.87 10.32
C SER A 117 9.32 -10.43 10.16
N PRO A 118 8.68 -9.56 9.34
CA PRO A 118 9.26 -8.25 8.93
C PRO A 118 9.58 -7.30 10.09
N TYR A 119 8.92 -7.46 11.24
CA TYR A 119 9.09 -6.62 12.42
C TYR A 119 9.91 -7.25 13.54
N GLU A 120 10.18 -8.57 13.46
CA GLU A 120 10.95 -9.29 14.47
C GLU A 120 12.22 -9.85 13.81
N ASP A 121 12.23 -11.07 13.30
CA ASP A 121 13.45 -11.72 12.77
C ASP A 121 13.95 -11.13 11.43
N GLY A 122 13.12 -10.30 10.78
CA GLY A 122 13.38 -9.63 9.51
C GLY A 122 13.99 -8.23 9.64
N TRP A 123 14.43 -7.83 10.84
CA TRP A 123 15.22 -6.60 11.01
C TRP A 123 16.51 -6.66 10.17
N ILE A 124 16.99 -5.52 9.68
CA ILE A 124 18.09 -5.47 8.69
C ILE A 124 19.37 -4.94 9.35
N ILE A 125 19.29 -3.77 9.99
CA ILE A 125 20.43 -3.13 10.67
C ILE A 125 20.03 -2.57 12.03
N LYS A 126 21.03 -2.39 12.90
CA LYS A 126 20.95 -1.51 14.06
C LYS A 126 21.93 -0.36 13.90
N VAL A 127 21.46 0.83 14.25
CA VAL A 127 22.17 2.09 14.08
C VAL A 127 22.29 2.77 15.43
N GLU A 128 23.50 3.20 15.77
CA GLU A 128 23.70 4.19 16.82
C GLU A 128 23.35 5.56 16.24
N MET A 129 22.27 6.17 16.74
CA MET A 129 21.75 7.42 16.21
C MET A 129 22.71 8.57 16.51
N LYS A 130 22.86 9.46 15.53
CA LYS A 130 23.63 10.70 15.68
C LYS A 130 22.77 11.86 16.20
N ASP A 131 21.50 11.91 15.81
CA ASP A 131 20.56 12.96 16.21
C ASP A 131 19.15 12.39 16.42
N ALA A 132 18.71 12.34 17.69
CA ALA A 132 17.36 11.90 18.04
C ALA A 132 16.26 12.88 17.57
N GLY A 133 16.62 14.12 17.18
CA GLY A 133 15.70 15.10 16.63
C GLY A 133 15.07 14.67 15.31
N GLU A 134 15.76 13.85 14.52
CA GLU A 134 15.30 13.31 13.23
C GLU A 134 14.05 12.42 13.36
N LEU A 135 13.81 11.84 14.54
CA LEU A 135 12.62 11.02 14.82
C LEU A 135 11.30 11.81 14.71
N LYS A 136 11.36 13.14 14.80
CA LYS A 136 10.19 14.01 14.63
C LYS A 136 9.73 14.12 13.18
N ASN A 137 10.60 13.77 12.23
CA ASN A 137 10.29 13.76 10.80
C ASN A 137 9.58 12.46 10.39
N LEU A 138 9.49 11.48 11.29
CA LEU A 138 8.97 10.15 11.03
C LEU A 138 7.51 10.03 11.49
N MET A 139 6.74 9.26 10.73
CA MET A 139 5.34 8.99 11.04
C MET A 139 5.23 8.04 12.24
N ASP A 140 4.21 8.24 13.07
CA ASP A 140 3.75 7.19 13.98
C ASP A 140 2.89 6.13 13.25
N SER A 141 2.45 5.12 14.00
CA SER A 141 1.63 4.03 13.47
C SER A 141 0.27 4.48 12.93
N GLU A 142 -0.33 5.52 13.50
CA GLU A 142 -1.63 6.03 13.05
C GLU A 142 -1.49 6.84 11.76
N GLU A 143 -0.47 7.70 11.70
CA GLU A 143 -0.10 8.48 10.52
C GLU A 143 0.25 7.56 9.35
N TYR A 144 1.08 6.54 9.58
CA TYR A 144 1.44 5.56 8.56
C TYR A 144 0.24 4.74 8.07
N SER A 145 -0.65 4.34 8.99
CA SER A 145 -1.88 3.62 8.61
C SER A 145 -2.78 4.47 7.69
N LYS A 146 -2.93 5.77 7.99
CA LYS A 146 -3.65 6.72 7.13
C LYS A 146 -2.95 6.90 5.79
N PHE A 147 -1.63 7.03 5.78
CA PHE A 147 -0.82 7.15 4.56
C PHE A 147 -1.02 5.94 3.63
N LYS A 148 -0.96 4.72 4.16
CA LYS A 148 -1.22 3.49 3.38
C LYS A 148 -2.62 3.48 2.78
N ALA A 149 -3.65 3.83 3.56
CA ALA A 149 -5.03 3.85 3.09
C ALA A 149 -5.23 4.89 1.97
N LEU A 150 -4.77 6.13 2.18
CA LEU A 150 -4.87 7.21 1.20
C LEU A 150 -4.20 6.85 -0.13
N ARG A 151 -3.03 6.20 -0.09
CA ARG A 151 -2.27 5.85 -1.28
C ARG A 151 -2.91 4.69 -2.06
N ALA A 152 -3.47 3.70 -1.36
CA ALA A 152 -4.23 2.62 -2.00
C ALA A 152 -5.48 3.15 -2.71
N ASP A 153 -6.19 4.10 -2.09
CA ASP A 153 -7.39 4.70 -2.66
C ASP A 153 -7.08 5.56 -3.89
N ALA A 154 -5.97 6.32 -3.87
CA ALA A 154 -5.55 7.11 -5.02
C ALA A 154 -5.22 6.25 -6.25
N LEU A 155 -4.58 5.09 -6.05
CA LEU A 155 -4.34 4.10 -7.10
C LEU A 155 -5.65 3.53 -7.65
N ALA A 156 -6.59 3.15 -6.77
CA ALA A 156 -7.90 2.68 -7.19
C ALA A 156 -8.69 3.74 -7.98
N MET A 157 -8.61 5.01 -7.58
CA MET A 157 -9.24 6.12 -8.30
C MET A 157 -8.61 6.37 -9.67
N LEU A 158 -7.29 6.28 -9.79
CA LEU A 158 -6.59 6.41 -11.07
C LEU A 158 -6.95 5.27 -12.02
N ASP A 159 -7.07 4.04 -11.52
CA ASP A 159 -7.50 2.89 -12.32
C ASP A 159 -8.94 3.08 -12.83
N VAL A 160 -9.86 3.53 -11.97
CA VAL A 160 -11.24 3.86 -12.37
C VAL A 160 -11.26 4.98 -13.41
N GLY A 161 -10.47 6.04 -13.21
CA GLY A 161 -10.37 7.18 -14.13
C GLY A 161 -9.75 6.82 -15.48
N PHE A 162 -8.72 5.98 -15.50
CA PHE A 162 -8.09 5.47 -16.72
C PHE A 162 -9.04 4.56 -17.49
N TYR A 163 -9.78 3.69 -16.80
CA TYR A 163 -10.78 2.82 -17.41
C TYR A 163 -11.90 3.63 -18.07
N ALA A 164 -12.41 4.65 -17.38
CA ALA A 164 -13.44 5.55 -17.91
C ALA A 164 -12.96 6.35 -19.14
N LYS A 165 -11.70 6.80 -19.15
CA LYS A 165 -11.11 7.54 -20.27
C LYS A 165 -10.80 6.66 -21.49
N ARG A 166 -10.43 5.39 -21.27
CA ARG A 166 -10.06 4.46 -22.35
C ARG A 166 -11.26 4.05 -23.21
N ASP A 167 -12.42 3.89 -22.61
CA ASP A 167 -13.59 3.36 -23.33
C ASP A 167 -14.49 4.44 -23.97
N ASN A 168 -14.24 5.73 -23.73
CA ASN A 168 -14.96 6.89 -24.32
C ASN A 168 -16.49 6.70 -24.47
N ARG A 169 -17.12 6.00 -23.52
CA ARG A 169 -18.56 5.77 -23.47
C ARG A 169 -19.08 6.41 -22.19
N GLU A 170 -20.14 7.21 -22.31
CA GLU A 170 -20.90 7.84 -21.21
C GLU A 170 -21.44 6.85 -20.13
N ALA A 171 -21.09 5.57 -20.18
CA ALA A 171 -21.78 4.48 -19.53
C ALA A 171 -21.24 4.06 -18.15
N ASP A 172 -20.26 4.75 -17.56
CA ASP A 172 -19.67 4.32 -16.28
C ASP A 172 -20.09 5.16 -15.05
N TRP A 173 -21.26 5.79 -15.12
CA TRP A 173 -21.91 6.39 -13.94
C TRP A 173 -22.23 5.37 -12.85
N LEU A 174 -22.65 4.15 -13.21
CA LEU A 174 -22.97 3.09 -12.24
C LEU A 174 -21.73 2.58 -11.50
N ARG A 175 -20.54 2.62 -12.11
CA ARG A 175 -19.28 2.21 -11.47
C ARG A 175 -18.77 3.28 -10.51
N ILE A 176 -18.88 4.55 -10.90
CA ILE A 176 -18.61 5.68 -10.02
C ILE A 176 -19.57 5.64 -8.80
N VAL A 177 -20.86 5.38 -9.04
CA VAL A 177 -21.86 5.21 -7.96
C VAL A 177 -21.60 3.97 -7.10
N ALA A 178 -21.22 2.82 -7.69
CA ALA A 178 -20.88 1.61 -6.94
C ALA A 178 -19.62 1.79 -6.07
N PHE A 179 -18.63 2.52 -6.57
CA PHE A 179 -17.47 2.94 -5.79
C PHE A 179 -17.92 3.83 -4.62
N PHE A 180 -18.81 4.80 -4.84
CA PHE A 180 -19.37 5.62 -3.76
C PHE A 180 -20.19 4.86 -2.72
N LEU A 181 -20.89 3.79 -3.12
CA LEU A 181 -21.65 2.94 -2.20
C LEU A 181 -20.75 1.99 -1.39
N MET A 182 -19.59 1.60 -1.92
CA MET A 182 -18.62 0.74 -1.21
C MET A 182 -17.80 1.50 -0.15
N PHE A 183 -17.68 2.83 -0.24
CA PHE A 183 -16.89 3.65 0.68
C PHE A 183 -17.70 4.80 1.31
N PRO A 184 -18.78 4.53 2.07
CA PRO A 184 -19.73 5.55 2.53
C PRO A 184 -19.13 6.56 3.54
N ASN A 185 -18.10 6.19 4.28
CA ASN A 185 -17.44 7.06 5.27
C ASN A 185 -16.38 8.00 4.66
N TYR A 186 -16.14 7.92 3.35
CA TYR A 186 -15.05 8.60 2.63
C TYR A 186 -15.30 10.10 2.38
N TYR A 187 -16.57 10.54 2.36
CA TYR A 187 -16.90 11.91 1.92
C TYR A 187 -16.76 13.00 2.99
N GLN A 188 -17.04 12.66 4.24
CA GLN A 188 -17.08 13.64 5.34
C GLN A 188 -15.68 14.18 5.70
N THR A 189 -14.62 13.46 5.35
CA THR A 189 -13.23 13.80 5.69
C THR A 189 -12.48 14.57 4.61
N ILE A 190 -12.90 14.51 3.33
CA ILE A 190 -12.10 15.00 2.20
C ILE A 190 -12.68 16.28 1.56
N VAL A 191 -14.00 16.50 1.63
CA VAL A 191 -14.64 17.71 1.06
C VAL A 191 -15.79 18.20 1.96
N PRO A 192 -15.50 18.93 3.05
CA PRO A 192 -16.52 19.25 4.07
C PRO A 192 -17.66 20.16 3.59
N ASN A 193 -17.57 20.75 2.40
CA ASN A 193 -18.55 21.71 1.85
C ASN A 193 -19.00 21.41 0.40
N LEU A 194 -18.85 20.17 -0.09
CA LEU A 194 -19.41 19.82 -1.40
C LEU A 194 -20.93 19.65 -1.27
N SER A 195 -21.71 20.68 -1.59
CA SER A 195 -23.16 20.52 -1.74
C SER A 195 -23.40 19.68 -2.99
N PHE A 196 -23.89 18.45 -2.82
CA PHE A 196 -24.43 17.67 -3.92
C PHE A 196 -25.51 18.49 -4.61
N ASP A 197 -25.23 18.94 -5.83
CA ASP A 197 -26.22 19.66 -6.61
C ASP A 197 -27.44 18.75 -6.80
N LYS A 198 -28.65 19.27 -6.57
CA LYS A 198 -29.89 18.46 -6.49
C LYS A 198 -30.10 17.57 -7.73
N GLU A 199 -29.53 17.96 -8.87
CA GLU A 199 -29.54 17.17 -10.11
C GLU A 199 -28.83 15.81 -9.98
N MET A 200 -27.75 15.72 -9.22
CA MET A 200 -26.95 14.50 -9.13
C MET A 200 -27.64 13.44 -8.26
N THR A 201 -28.31 13.87 -7.19
CA THR A 201 -29.17 13.03 -6.33
C THR A 201 -30.44 12.58 -7.06
N LEU A 202 -31.04 13.46 -7.86
CA LEU A 202 -32.21 13.11 -8.68
C LEU A 202 -31.87 12.13 -9.81
N LYS A 203 -30.67 12.23 -10.42
CA LYS A 203 -30.21 11.26 -11.43
C LYS A 203 -29.94 9.88 -10.82
N SER A 204 -29.33 9.81 -9.63
CA SER A 204 -29.07 8.52 -8.98
C SER A 204 -30.37 7.81 -8.53
N GLU A 205 -31.34 8.54 -7.96
CA GLU A 205 -32.64 7.97 -7.57
C GLU A 205 -33.45 7.45 -8.76
N LYS A 206 -33.42 8.16 -9.90
CA LYS A 206 -34.16 7.76 -11.10
C LYS A 206 -33.58 6.50 -11.74
N HIS A 207 -32.26 6.36 -11.73
CA HIS A 207 -31.59 5.15 -12.20
C HIS A 207 -31.76 3.96 -11.24
N PHE A 208 -31.84 4.20 -9.93
CA PHE A 208 -32.07 3.15 -8.93
C PHE A 208 -33.49 2.56 -9.04
N LYS A 209 -34.51 3.40 -9.21
CA LYS A 209 -35.89 2.95 -9.44
C LYS A 209 -36.07 2.19 -10.77
N GLN A 210 -35.30 2.55 -11.81
CA GLN A 210 -35.30 1.82 -13.08
C GLN A 210 -34.70 0.41 -12.95
N PHE A 211 -33.81 0.21 -11.97
CA PHE A 211 -33.17 -1.08 -11.71
C PHE A 211 -34.09 -2.03 -10.93
N GLU A 212 -34.83 -1.53 -9.94
CA GLU A 212 -35.85 -2.33 -9.21
C GLU A 212 -36.99 -2.80 -10.11
N VAL A 213 -37.41 -1.99 -11.09
CA VAL A 213 -38.48 -2.34 -12.03
C VAL A 213 -38.08 -3.45 -13.01
N ASN A 214 -36.78 -3.62 -13.29
CA ASN A 214 -36.27 -4.65 -14.21
C ASN A 214 -35.81 -5.93 -13.49
N ALA A 215 -35.81 -5.95 -12.17
CA ALA A 215 -35.39 -7.08 -11.34
C ALA A 215 -36.58 -7.86 -10.71
N GLY A 216 -37.82 -7.50 -11.05
CA GLY A 216 -39.05 -8.19 -10.67
C GLY A 216 -39.56 -9.13 -11.76
#